data_AF-A0A9R1MQ04-F1
#
_entry.id   AF-A0A9R1MQ04-F1
#
_cell.length_a   1.000
_cell.length_b   1.000
_cell.length_c   1.000
_cell.angle_alpha   90.00
_cell.angle_beta   90.00
_cell.angle_gamma   90.00
#
_symmetry.space_group_name_H-M   'P 1'
#
loop_
_entity.id
_entity.type
_entity.pdbx_description
1 polymer ?
#
loop_
_entity_poly.entity_id
_entity_poly.type
_entity_poly.pdbx_seq_one_letter_code
_entity_poly.pdbx_strand_id
1 'polypeptide(L)'
;CDEDADWISIYLHYSTAPTNAGEVKAEFKISLLDHDRQPVALYSRCSQGFGYQSKFQDFPWLPRISHVVVPPSNMHHHLGQLLLAGEAADVTFEVGEETFAAHRCILAARSPVFKAELLGPMKEKTATRVLIDDMEARVFKALLHFIYTDSLPAMDEGGAAEIAQHLLVAADRYDMERLKLICEGKLCDHICKSTVATTLALAEQHGCGALKKACFKFLMSPGNLKVVMESDGYEHLRSSCPSVLDELVAKLAP
;
A
#
# COMPACT_ATOMS: atom_id res chain seq x y z
N CYS A 1 -18.86 -13.60 -36.25
CA CYS A 1 -19.88 -14.27 -35.42
C CYS A 1 -19.62 -13.83 -34.00
N ASP A 2 -20.32 -12.77 -33.61
CA ASP A 2 -20.28 -12.17 -32.28
C ASP A 2 -20.89 -13.14 -31.26
N GLU A 3 -20.16 -13.41 -30.19
CA GLU A 3 -20.73 -13.93 -28.95
C GLU A 3 -20.29 -12.99 -27.81
N ASP A 4 -20.74 -11.74 -27.88
CA ASP A 4 -20.68 -10.82 -26.75
C ASP A 4 -21.74 -11.26 -25.72
N ALA A 5 -21.29 -11.99 -24.70
CA ALA A 5 -22.12 -12.49 -23.64
C ALA A 5 -22.39 -11.40 -22.57
N ASP A 6 -23.54 -10.71 -22.67
CA ASP A 6 -24.03 -9.69 -21.72
C ASP A 6 -24.61 -10.26 -20.40
N TRP A 7 -24.01 -11.29 -19.82
CA TRP A 7 -24.58 -11.98 -18.66
C TRP A 7 -23.50 -12.56 -17.74
N ILE A 8 -23.72 -12.40 -16.42
CA ILE A 8 -22.92 -13.06 -15.39
C ILE A 8 -23.76 -14.25 -14.87
N SER A 9 -23.21 -15.45 -14.98
CA SER A 9 -23.81 -16.66 -14.40
C SER A 9 -23.09 -17.03 -13.11
N ILE A 10 -23.82 -17.12 -12.00
CA ILE A 10 -23.30 -17.54 -10.70
C ILE A 10 -23.91 -18.89 -10.37
N TYR A 11 -23.07 -19.89 -10.08
CA TYR A 11 -23.49 -21.23 -9.69
C TYR A 11 -22.98 -21.55 -8.29
N LEU A 12 -23.82 -22.22 -7.49
CA LEU A 12 -23.39 -22.83 -6.24
C LEU A 12 -23.08 -24.29 -6.49
N HIS A 13 -21.83 -24.67 -6.24
CA HIS A 13 -21.35 -26.04 -6.41
C HIS A 13 -21.08 -26.67 -5.05
N TYR A 14 -21.70 -27.83 -4.78
CA TYR A 14 -21.45 -28.60 -3.57
C TYR A 14 -20.26 -29.54 -3.77
N SER A 15 -19.16 -29.31 -3.04
CA SER A 15 -17.85 -29.91 -3.33
C SER A 15 -17.66 -31.35 -2.79
N THR A 16 -18.37 -31.77 -1.74
CA THR A 16 -18.16 -33.09 -1.12
C THR A 16 -19.45 -33.70 -0.59
N ALA A 17 -19.96 -34.75 -1.24
CA ALA A 17 -21.04 -35.56 -0.69
C ALA A 17 -20.45 -36.80 0.02
N PRO A 18 -20.76 -37.05 1.31
CA PRO A 18 -20.60 -38.38 1.88
C PRO A 18 -21.53 -39.34 1.13
N THR A 19 -21.09 -40.57 0.89
CA THR A 19 -21.74 -41.60 0.07
C THR A 19 -23.13 -42.05 0.54
N ASN A 20 -23.72 -41.42 1.55
CA ASN A 20 -25.05 -41.70 2.12
C ASN A 20 -25.79 -40.45 2.62
N ALA A 21 -25.59 -39.28 2.00
CA ALA A 21 -26.37 -38.08 2.34
C ALA A 21 -27.61 -37.98 1.43
N GLY A 22 -28.80 -37.91 2.04
CA GLY A 22 -30.04 -37.59 1.34
C GLY A 22 -30.07 -36.15 0.80
N GLU A 23 -31.25 -35.69 0.38
CA GLU A 23 -31.49 -34.35 -0.15
C GLU A 23 -30.84 -33.23 0.70
N VAL A 24 -29.92 -32.47 0.10
CA VAL A 24 -29.28 -31.32 0.74
C VAL A 24 -30.19 -30.10 0.60
N LYS A 25 -30.73 -29.61 1.71
CA LYS A 25 -31.45 -28.34 1.77
C LYS A 25 -30.48 -27.21 2.08
N ALA A 26 -30.36 -26.23 1.19
CA ALA A 26 -29.54 -25.05 1.39
C ALA A 26 -30.34 -23.77 1.06
N GLU A 27 -30.15 -22.74 1.87
CA GLU A 27 -30.67 -21.39 1.64
C GLU A 27 -29.47 -20.45 1.47
N PHE A 28 -29.53 -19.56 0.48
CA PHE A 28 -28.45 -18.63 0.18
C PHE A 28 -29.00 -17.28 -0.27
N LYS A 29 -28.20 -16.23 -0.06
CA LYS A 29 -28.50 -14.86 -0.49
C LYS A 29 -27.32 -14.31 -1.29
N ILE A 30 -27.59 -13.77 -2.47
CA ILE A 30 -26.61 -13.07 -3.30
C ILE A 30 -26.93 -11.58 -3.24
N SER A 31 -25.91 -10.74 -3.11
CA SER A 31 -26.07 -9.28 -3.06
C SER A 31 -24.85 -8.60 -3.69
N LEU A 32 -25.09 -7.49 -4.37
CA LEU A 32 -24.05 -6.57 -4.82
C LEU A 32 -23.72 -5.59 -3.68
N LEU A 33 -22.43 -5.35 -3.46
CA LEU A 33 -21.95 -4.41 -2.43
C LEU A 33 -21.51 -3.10 -3.09
N ASP A 34 -21.71 -1.99 -2.38
CA ASP A 34 -21.15 -0.69 -2.75
C ASP A 34 -19.66 -0.56 -2.33
N HIS A 35 -19.10 0.63 -2.55
CA HIS A 35 -17.71 0.95 -2.20
C HIS A 35 -17.42 0.85 -0.69
N ASP A 36 -18.45 0.97 0.15
CA ASP A 36 -18.38 0.85 1.61
C ASP A 36 -18.69 -0.58 2.09
N ARG A 37 -18.74 -1.53 1.16
CA ARG A 37 -19.07 -2.96 1.38
C ARG A 37 -20.48 -3.18 1.93
N GLN A 38 -21.40 -2.24 1.73
CA GLN A 38 -22.80 -2.39 2.15
C GLN A 38 -23.66 -2.97 1.02
N PRO A 39 -24.64 -3.85 1.34
CA PRO A 39 -25.54 -4.40 0.33
C PRO A 39 -26.41 -3.31 -0.30
N VAL A 40 -26.40 -3.22 -1.63
CA VAL A 40 -27.25 -2.27 -2.35
C VAL A 40 -28.69 -2.77 -2.37
N ALA A 41 -29.59 -2.05 -1.69
CA ALA A 41 -30.95 -2.50 -1.37
C ALA A 41 -31.82 -2.88 -2.59
N LEU A 42 -31.64 -2.21 -3.74
CA LEU A 42 -32.42 -2.45 -4.96
C LEU A 42 -32.16 -3.83 -5.60
N TYR A 43 -31.06 -4.49 -5.22
CA TYR A 43 -30.57 -5.71 -5.89
C TYR A 43 -30.54 -6.94 -4.99
N SER A 44 -31.12 -6.84 -3.79
CA SER A 44 -31.33 -7.98 -2.89
C SER A 44 -32.67 -8.64 -3.22
N ARG A 45 -32.64 -9.82 -3.86
CA ARG A 45 -33.84 -10.65 -4.09
C ARG A 45 -33.64 -12.05 -3.53
N CYS A 46 -34.65 -12.57 -2.82
CA CYS A 46 -34.69 -13.95 -2.37
C CYS A 46 -35.39 -14.79 -3.46
N SER A 47 -34.70 -15.78 -4.05
CA SER A 47 -35.28 -16.69 -5.05
C SER A 47 -35.48 -18.07 -4.44
N GLN A 48 -36.65 -18.68 -4.66
CA GLN A 48 -36.95 -20.06 -4.25
C GLN A 48 -36.39 -21.13 -5.21
N GLY A 49 -35.47 -20.79 -6.12
CA GLY A 49 -34.95 -21.73 -7.13
C GLY A 49 -33.46 -21.56 -7.44
N PHE A 50 -32.83 -22.67 -7.84
CA PHE A 50 -31.43 -22.76 -8.24
C PHE A 50 -31.27 -22.27 -9.69
N GLY A 51 -31.14 -20.96 -9.86
CA GLY A 51 -30.81 -20.34 -11.15
C GLY A 51 -31.36 -18.92 -11.27
N TYR A 52 -30.47 -17.95 -11.47
CA TYR A 52 -30.82 -16.56 -11.73
C TYR A 52 -30.23 -16.13 -13.08
N GLN A 53 -31.08 -15.68 -13.99
CA GLN A 53 -30.69 -15.04 -15.25
C GLN A 53 -31.48 -13.72 -15.35
N SER A 54 -30.79 -12.59 -15.48
CA SER A 54 -31.43 -11.31 -15.81
C SER A 54 -30.75 -10.68 -17.01
N LYS A 55 -31.54 -10.03 -17.87
CA LYS A 55 -31.02 -9.30 -19.05
C LYS A 55 -30.58 -7.90 -18.64
N PHE A 56 -29.52 -7.40 -19.26
CA PHE A 56 -28.94 -6.08 -19.03
C PHE A 56 -29.86 -4.89 -19.39
N GLN A 57 -30.98 -5.12 -20.08
CA GLN A 57 -31.83 -4.04 -20.62
C GLN A 57 -32.82 -3.43 -19.60
N ASP A 58 -32.91 -3.95 -18.38
CA ASP A 58 -33.84 -3.46 -17.34
C ASP A 58 -33.23 -2.37 -16.42
N PHE A 59 -32.11 -1.76 -16.79
CA PHE A 59 -31.39 -0.77 -15.96
C PHE A 59 -31.30 0.62 -16.64
N PRO A 60 -32.25 1.55 -16.39
CA PRO A 60 -32.36 2.84 -17.08
C PRO A 60 -31.22 3.85 -16.81
N TRP A 61 -30.27 3.52 -15.93
CA TRP A 61 -29.12 4.35 -15.54
C TRP A 61 -27.76 3.67 -15.75
N LEU A 62 -27.71 2.57 -16.51
CA LEU A 62 -26.43 2.11 -17.05
C LEU A 62 -25.86 3.23 -17.96
N PRO A 63 -24.58 3.62 -17.81
CA PRO A 63 -23.95 4.53 -18.74
C PRO A 63 -24.11 3.93 -20.14
N ARG A 64 -24.52 4.76 -21.13
CA ARG A 64 -24.58 4.34 -22.54
C ARG A 64 -23.28 3.61 -22.84
N ILE A 65 -23.37 2.35 -23.31
CA ILE A 65 -22.20 1.61 -23.78
C ILE A 65 -21.71 2.37 -25.02
N SER A 66 -20.80 3.31 -24.79
CA SER A 66 -19.96 3.81 -25.85
C SER A 66 -18.96 2.68 -26.14
N HIS A 67 -18.95 2.18 -27.37
CA HIS A 67 -17.94 1.21 -27.85
C HIS A 67 -16.52 1.81 -27.90
N VAL A 68 -16.30 2.95 -27.25
CA VAL A 68 -15.01 3.63 -27.16
C VAL A 68 -14.33 3.14 -25.89
N VAL A 69 -13.40 2.20 -26.06
CA VAL A 69 -12.51 1.77 -24.99
C VAL A 69 -11.46 2.86 -24.79
N VAL A 70 -11.56 3.60 -23.69
CA VAL A 70 -10.52 4.57 -23.30
C VAL A 70 -9.37 3.79 -22.65
N PRO A 71 -8.13 3.88 -23.15
CA PRO A 71 -7.01 3.20 -22.53
C PRO A 71 -6.71 3.80 -21.15
N PRO A 72 -6.15 3.01 -20.21
CA PRO A 72 -5.68 3.52 -18.92
C PRO A 72 -4.69 4.67 -19.08
N SER A 73 -4.61 5.55 -18.08
CA SER A 73 -3.63 6.64 -18.06
C SER A 73 -2.20 6.09 -18.11
N ASN A 74 -1.38 6.59 -19.04
CA ASN A 74 0.03 6.26 -19.19
C ASN A 74 0.97 7.41 -18.79
N MET A 75 0.44 8.47 -18.17
CA MET A 75 1.22 9.64 -17.77
C MET A 75 2.40 9.27 -16.84
N HIS A 76 2.16 8.33 -15.92
CA HIS A 76 3.18 7.82 -15.02
C HIS A 76 4.35 7.15 -15.77
N HIS A 77 4.09 6.48 -16.89
CA HIS A 77 5.14 5.91 -17.73
C HIS A 77 5.94 7.00 -18.45
N HIS A 78 5.29 8.04 -18.97
CA HIS A 78 5.99 9.15 -19.63
C HIS A 78 6.87 9.93 -18.64
N LEU A 79 6.38 10.20 -17.43
CA LEU A 79 7.16 10.82 -16.37
C LEU A 79 8.31 9.92 -15.89
N GLY A 80 8.06 8.61 -15.75
CA GLY A 80 9.12 7.65 -15.44
C GLY A 80 10.22 7.62 -16.51
N GLN A 81 9.85 7.68 -17.80
CA GLN A 81 10.81 7.78 -18.90
C GLN A 81 11.59 9.08 -18.87
N LEU A 82 10.94 10.21 -18.54
CA LEU A 82 11.62 11.50 -18.37
C LEU A 82 12.70 11.44 -17.29
N LEU A 83 12.41 10.80 -16.14
CA LEU A 83 13.39 10.57 -15.09
C LEU A 83 14.57 9.72 -15.59
N LEU A 84 14.31 8.64 -16.33
CA LEU A 84 15.34 7.73 -16.84
C LEU A 84 16.22 8.38 -17.91
N ALA A 85 15.63 9.21 -18.79
CA ALA A 85 16.35 9.89 -19.85
C ALA A 85 17.21 11.06 -19.31
N GLY A 86 16.79 11.69 -18.21
CA GLY A 86 17.48 12.83 -17.61
C GLY A 86 17.42 14.12 -18.45
N GLU A 87 16.60 14.14 -19.51
CA GLU A 87 16.45 15.29 -20.39
C GLU A 87 15.86 16.48 -19.64
N ALA A 88 16.51 17.64 -19.73
CA ALA A 88 16.12 18.88 -19.04
C ALA A 88 16.13 18.80 -17.50
N ALA A 89 16.84 17.83 -16.92
CA ALA A 89 17.10 17.80 -15.48
C ALA A 89 17.84 19.07 -15.02
N ASP A 90 17.33 19.71 -13.98
CA ASP A 90 17.81 20.99 -13.45
C ASP A 90 18.32 20.88 -11.99
N VAL A 91 18.42 19.65 -11.48
CA VAL A 91 19.06 19.31 -10.22
C VAL A 91 19.70 17.91 -10.29
N THR A 92 20.79 17.72 -9.56
CA THR A 92 21.46 16.44 -9.36
C THR A 92 21.58 16.15 -7.87
N PHE A 93 21.24 14.94 -7.45
CA PHE A 93 21.43 14.46 -6.09
C PHE A 93 22.63 13.54 -6.03
N GLU A 94 23.45 13.68 -4.99
CA GLU A 94 24.56 12.79 -4.67
C GLU A 94 24.17 11.96 -3.46
N VAL A 95 24.14 10.64 -3.61
CA VAL A 95 23.68 9.71 -2.58
C VAL A 95 24.69 8.58 -2.47
N GLY A 96 25.57 8.68 -1.48
CA GLY A 96 26.76 7.83 -1.41
C GLY A 96 27.63 8.00 -2.65
N GLU A 97 27.88 6.92 -3.38
CA GLU A 97 28.69 6.91 -4.60
C GLU A 97 27.88 7.11 -5.90
N GLU A 98 26.55 7.21 -5.79
CA GLU A 98 25.64 7.35 -6.93
C GLU A 98 25.17 8.80 -7.12
N THR A 99 24.84 9.13 -8.38
CA THR A 99 24.27 10.44 -8.73
C THR A 99 22.96 10.30 -9.48
N PHE A 100 22.00 11.17 -9.17
CA PHE A 100 20.64 11.12 -9.71
C PHE A 100 20.23 12.48 -10.26
N ALA A 101 20.09 12.58 -11.59
CA ALA A 101 19.52 13.75 -12.23
C ALA A 101 17.99 13.76 -12.08
N ALA A 102 17.41 14.92 -11.78
CA ALA A 102 15.97 15.08 -11.57
C ALA A 102 15.47 16.50 -11.90
N HIS A 103 14.16 16.70 -11.76
CA HIS A 103 13.46 17.93 -12.10
C HIS A 103 12.87 18.59 -10.85
N ARG A 104 13.32 19.79 -10.51
CA ARG A 104 12.90 20.52 -9.32
C ARG A 104 11.40 20.75 -9.28
N CYS A 105 10.79 21.05 -10.43
CA CYS A 105 9.35 21.30 -10.52
C CYS A 105 8.51 20.07 -10.16
N ILE A 106 8.93 18.88 -10.60
CA ILE A 106 8.23 17.62 -10.29
C ILE A 106 8.41 17.27 -8.82
N LEU A 107 9.65 17.34 -8.31
CA LEU A 107 9.95 17.09 -6.89
C LEU A 107 9.14 18.03 -5.97
N ALA A 108 9.14 19.32 -6.27
CA ALA A 108 8.41 20.34 -5.51
C ALA A 108 6.88 20.19 -5.60
N ALA A 109 6.35 19.65 -6.70
CA ALA A 109 4.92 19.37 -6.82
C ALA A 109 4.49 18.17 -5.96
N ARG A 110 5.42 17.27 -5.64
CA ARG A 110 5.13 15.96 -5.02
C ARG A 110 5.56 15.87 -3.56
N SER A 111 6.38 16.80 -3.10
CA SER A 111 6.83 16.91 -1.71
C SER A 111 6.92 18.37 -1.28
N PRO A 112 6.19 18.78 -0.23
CA PRO A 112 6.31 20.10 0.38
C PRO A 112 7.73 20.41 0.87
N VAL A 113 8.44 19.38 1.36
CA VAL A 113 9.83 19.51 1.81
C VAL A 113 10.76 19.79 0.64
N PHE A 114 10.66 19.02 -0.46
CA PHE A 114 11.41 19.37 -1.68
C PHE A 114 11.00 20.71 -2.26
N LYS A 115 9.74 21.14 -2.11
CA LYS A 115 9.33 22.48 -2.54
C LYS A 115 10.03 23.57 -1.75
N ALA A 116 10.02 23.47 -0.43
CA ALA A 116 10.71 24.41 0.44
C ALA A 116 12.23 24.39 0.21
N GLU A 117 12.78 23.18 0.10
CA GLU A 117 14.20 23.00 -0.10
C GLU A 117 14.63 23.50 -1.47
N LEU A 118 13.99 23.10 -2.58
CA LEU A 118 14.38 23.39 -3.96
C LEU A 118 13.88 24.74 -4.50
N LEU A 119 12.73 25.24 -4.06
CA LEU A 119 12.15 26.47 -4.61
C LEU A 119 11.98 27.58 -3.56
N GLY A 120 12.41 27.35 -2.32
CA GLY A 120 12.31 28.31 -1.23
C GLY A 120 13.24 29.52 -1.37
N PRO A 121 12.94 30.62 -0.66
CA PRO A 121 13.65 31.90 -0.77
C PRO A 121 15.08 31.87 -0.22
N MET A 122 15.38 30.90 0.65
CA MET A 122 16.68 30.76 1.32
C MET A 122 17.71 29.99 0.48
N LYS A 123 17.35 29.53 -0.72
CA LYS A 123 18.26 28.76 -1.55
C LYS A 123 19.29 29.65 -2.24
N GLU A 124 20.55 29.23 -2.20
CA GLU A 124 21.52 29.63 -3.22
C GLU A 124 20.91 29.27 -4.58
N LYS A 125 20.53 30.31 -5.35
CA LYS A 125 19.85 30.19 -6.66
C LYS A 125 20.66 29.41 -7.71
N THR A 126 21.84 28.94 -7.35
CA THR A 126 22.86 28.29 -8.19
C THR A 126 23.22 26.87 -7.75
N ALA A 127 22.72 26.37 -6.61
CA ALA A 127 23.04 25.00 -6.19
C ALA A 127 22.30 23.98 -7.07
N THR A 128 23.04 23.41 -8.03
CA THR A 128 22.60 22.35 -8.95
C THR A 128 22.82 20.95 -8.38
N ARG A 129 23.60 20.82 -7.29
CA ARG A 129 23.96 19.56 -6.65
C ARG A 129 23.46 19.55 -5.20
N VAL A 130 22.82 18.47 -4.78
CA VAL A 130 22.26 18.27 -3.43
C VAL A 130 22.81 16.97 -2.86
N LEU A 131 23.43 17.03 -1.69
CA LEU A 131 23.98 15.85 -1.02
C LEU A 131 22.92 15.21 -0.10
N ILE A 132 22.77 13.89 -0.18
CA ILE A 132 21.91 13.08 0.69
C ILE A 132 22.80 12.03 1.38
N ASP A 133 23.14 12.27 2.64
CA ASP A 133 24.05 11.40 3.42
C ASP A 133 23.32 10.34 4.27
N ASP A 134 22.03 10.55 4.54
CA ASP A 134 21.22 9.76 5.47
C ASP A 134 20.25 8.81 4.75
N MET A 135 20.57 8.42 3.51
CA MET A 135 19.76 7.50 2.72
C MET A 135 20.63 6.64 1.81
N GLU A 136 20.28 5.36 1.69
CA GLU A 136 20.90 4.49 0.70
C GLU A 136 20.43 4.82 -0.71
N ALA A 137 21.33 4.71 -1.69
CA ALA A 137 21.03 5.01 -3.09
C ALA A 137 19.86 4.18 -3.65
N ARG A 138 19.73 2.90 -3.27
CA ARG A 138 18.58 2.04 -3.67
C ARG A 138 17.24 2.57 -3.16
N VAL A 139 17.20 3.15 -1.95
CA VAL A 139 16.00 3.72 -1.34
C VAL A 139 15.67 5.05 -2.01
N PHE A 140 16.68 5.91 -2.23
CA PHE A 140 16.49 7.17 -2.93
C PHE A 140 16.01 6.97 -4.37
N LYS A 141 16.52 5.97 -5.07
CA LYS A 141 16.04 5.56 -6.39
C LYS A 141 14.56 5.13 -6.35
N ALA A 142 14.15 4.38 -5.34
CA ALA A 142 12.74 4.00 -5.15
C ALA A 142 11.84 5.21 -4.82
N LEU A 143 12.35 6.17 -4.04
CA LEU A 143 11.68 7.44 -3.75
C LEU A 143 11.46 8.26 -5.04
N LEU A 144 12.51 8.45 -5.84
CA LEU A 144 12.39 9.14 -7.13
C LEU A 144 11.42 8.41 -8.06
N HIS A 145 11.50 7.08 -8.16
CA HIS A 145 10.54 6.32 -8.95
C HIS A 145 9.10 6.61 -8.52
N PHE A 146 8.82 6.63 -7.21
CA PHE A 146 7.49 6.95 -6.70
C PHE A 146 7.08 8.40 -6.99
N ILE A 147 7.99 9.37 -6.88
CA ILE A 147 7.69 10.78 -7.17
C ILE A 147 7.16 10.96 -8.60
N TYR A 148 7.78 10.27 -9.57
CA TYR A 148 7.42 10.39 -10.99
C TYR A 148 6.26 9.48 -11.41
N THR A 149 6.12 8.30 -10.80
CA THR A 149 5.18 7.27 -11.27
C THR A 149 4.01 6.99 -10.32
N ASP A 150 4.04 7.55 -9.11
CA ASP A 150 3.08 7.28 -8.03
C ASP A 150 2.96 5.78 -7.66
N SER A 151 4.00 5.00 -7.99
CA SER A 151 4.08 3.55 -7.78
C SER A 151 5.44 3.14 -7.25
N LEU A 152 5.49 2.08 -6.44
CA LEU A 152 6.75 1.49 -6.01
C LEU A 152 7.38 0.68 -7.15
N PRO A 153 8.71 0.66 -7.27
CA PRO A 153 9.37 -0.23 -8.22
C PRO A 153 9.09 -1.69 -7.86
N ALA A 154 9.23 -2.59 -8.83
CA ALA A 154 9.27 -4.02 -8.56
C ALA A 154 10.47 -4.30 -7.65
N MET A 155 10.20 -4.76 -6.43
CA MET A 155 11.22 -5.16 -5.44
C MET A 155 11.24 -6.68 -5.40
N ASP A 156 12.44 -7.25 -5.29
CA ASP A 156 12.61 -8.66 -5.00
C ASP A 156 12.11 -8.99 -3.59
N GLU A 157 11.54 -10.18 -3.41
CA GLU A 157 10.90 -10.58 -2.15
C GLU A 157 11.88 -10.57 -0.95
N GLY A 158 13.18 -10.80 -1.22
CA GLY A 158 14.22 -10.84 -0.18
C GLY A 158 14.55 -9.48 0.44
N GLY A 159 14.33 -8.38 -0.28
CA GLY A 159 14.70 -7.02 0.14
C GLY A 159 13.52 -6.04 0.27
N ALA A 160 12.31 -6.45 -0.14
CA ALA A 160 11.15 -5.57 -0.19
C ALA A 160 10.77 -4.98 1.18
N ALA A 161 10.85 -5.75 2.26
CA ALA A 161 10.51 -5.29 3.60
C ALA A 161 11.51 -4.25 4.13
N GLU A 162 12.81 -4.50 3.95
CA GLU A 162 13.89 -3.59 4.35
C GLU A 162 13.78 -2.26 3.59
N ILE A 163 13.63 -2.31 2.26
CA ILE A 163 13.43 -1.11 1.45
C ILE A 163 12.15 -0.38 1.90
N ALA A 164 11.05 -1.09 2.19
CA ALA A 164 9.82 -0.46 2.67
C ALA A 164 10.01 0.25 4.03
N GLN A 165 10.83 -0.27 4.94
CA GLN A 165 11.17 0.39 6.21
C GLN A 165 11.90 1.72 5.95
N HIS A 166 12.99 1.69 5.18
CA HIS A 166 13.75 2.91 4.87
C HIS A 166 12.94 3.91 4.03
N LEU A 167 12.10 3.42 3.13
CA LEU A 167 11.25 4.26 2.30
C LEU A 167 10.10 4.89 3.10
N LEU A 168 9.62 4.24 4.17
CA LEU A 168 8.70 4.85 5.13
C LEU A 168 9.35 6.03 5.84
N VAL A 169 10.60 5.88 6.32
CA VAL A 169 11.38 6.97 6.93
C VAL A 169 11.55 8.12 5.94
N ALA A 170 11.90 7.81 4.70
CA ALA A 170 12.05 8.81 3.63
C ALA A 170 10.72 9.52 3.33
N ALA A 171 9.61 8.79 3.26
CA ALA A 171 8.28 9.34 3.01
C ALA A 171 7.85 10.31 4.11
N ASP A 172 8.12 9.98 5.36
CA ASP A 172 7.85 10.85 6.50
C ASP A 172 8.73 12.12 6.44
N ARG A 173 10.04 11.96 6.18
CA ARG A 173 10.99 13.08 6.05
C ARG A 173 10.60 14.07 4.95
N TYR A 174 10.13 13.57 3.81
CA TYR A 174 9.75 14.39 2.67
C TYR A 174 8.26 14.76 2.63
N ASP A 175 7.52 14.47 3.69
CA ASP A 175 6.09 14.77 3.83
C ASP A 175 5.25 14.21 2.65
N MET A 176 5.39 12.89 2.43
CA MET A 176 4.76 12.14 1.33
C MET A 176 3.78 11.09 1.86
N GLU A 177 2.64 11.54 2.37
CA GLU A 177 1.65 10.71 3.09
C GLU A 177 1.21 9.46 2.32
N ARG A 178 0.92 9.57 1.01
CA ARG A 178 0.50 8.40 0.21
C ARG A 178 1.58 7.32 0.15
N LEU A 179 2.85 7.72 0.01
CA LEU A 179 3.98 6.77 0.01
C LEU A 179 4.11 6.09 1.37
N LYS A 180 4.00 6.89 2.45
CA LYS A 180 4.06 6.41 3.82
C LYS A 180 3.01 5.33 4.08
N LEU A 181 1.75 5.56 3.69
CA LEU A 181 0.66 4.58 3.82
C LEU A 181 0.88 3.31 2.99
N ILE A 182 1.46 3.42 1.79
CA ILE A 182 1.80 2.24 0.97
C ILE A 182 2.89 1.41 1.66
N CYS A 183 3.91 2.06 2.21
CA CYS A 183 4.94 1.38 2.98
C CYS A 183 4.37 0.74 4.26
N GLU A 184 3.46 1.42 4.98
CA GLU A 184 2.75 0.83 6.12
C GLU A 184 2.02 -0.46 5.72
N GLY A 185 1.27 -0.45 4.61
CA GLY A 185 0.58 -1.63 4.10
C GLY A 185 1.53 -2.78 3.80
N LYS A 186 2.63 -2.51 3.08
CA LYS A 186 3.65 -3.53 2.80
C LYS A 186 4.28 -4.09 4.06
N LEU A 187 4.56 -3.26 5.07
CA LEU A 187 5.15 -3.70 6.32
C LEU A 187 4.17 -4.54 7.15
N CYS A 188 2.87 -4.23 7.09
CA CYS A 188 1.84 -5.07 7.71
C CYS A 188 1.86 -6.52 7.19
N ASP A 189 2.10 -6.70 5.89
CA ASP A 189 2.16 -8.03 5.26
C ASP A 189 3.41 -8.83 5.67
N HIS A 190 4.45 -8.17 6.19
CA HIS A 190 5.74 -8.78 6.55
C HIS A 190 5.99 -8.85 8.07
N ILE A 191 4.96 -8.63 8.89
CA ILE A 191 5.08 -8.75 10.35
C ILE A 191 5.28 -10.23 10.72
N CYS A 192 6.43 -10.51 11.34
CA CYS A 192 6.74 -11.82 11.90
C CYS A 192 7.53 -11.68 13.20
N LYS A 193 7.88 -12.81 13.84
CA LYS A 193 8.53 -12.82 15.17
C LYS A 193 9.87 -12.09 15.19
N SER A 194 10.63 -12.10 14.09
CA SER A 194 11.93 -11.42 14.01
C SER A 194 11.79 -9.93 13.65
N THR A 195 10.72 -9.52 12.97
CA THR A 195 10.57 -8.15 12.44
C THR A 195 9.63 -7.27 13.27
N VAL A 196 8.74 -7.85 14.07
CA VAL A 196 7.67 -7.10 14.74
C VAL A 196 8.19 -6.03 15.71
N ALA A 197 9.29 -6.29 16.41
CA ALA A 197 9.83 -5.33 17.38
C ALA A 197 10.42 -4.09 16.69
N THR A 198 11.22 -4.28 15.64
CA THR A 198 11.78 -3.18 14.84
C THR A 198 10.69 -2.44 14.07
N THR A 199 9.72 -3.16 13.51
CA THR A 199 8.57 -2.58 12.80
C THR A 199 7.67 -1.76 13.74
N LEU A 200 7.49 -2.21 14.98
CA LEU A 200 6.74 -1.47 16.00
C LEU A 200 7.46 -0.18 16.44
N ALA A 201 8.79 -0.24 16.64
CA ALA A 201 9.58 0.95 16.94
C ALA A 201 9.49 1.98 15.80
N LEU A 202 9.64 1.52 14.56
CA LEU A 202 9.48 2.35 13.36
C LEU A 202 8.08 2.99 13.29
N ALA A 203 7.04 2.20 13.60
CA ALA A 203 5.66 2.69 13.56
C ALA A 203 5.41 3.78 14.61
N GLU A 204 5.98 3.66 15.80
CA GLU A 204 5.88 4.70 16.82
C GLU A 204 6.63 5.97 16.41
N GLN A 205 7.88 5.82 15.99
CA GLN A 205 8.77 6.95 15.67
C GLN A 205 8.19 7.83 14.55
N HIS A 206 7.50 7.22 13.58
CA HIS A 206 6.92 7.92 12.44
C HIS A 206 5.39 8.06 12.54
N GLY A 207 4.77 7.81 13.69
CA GLY A 207 3.33 8.01 13.89
C GLY A 207 2.42 7.16 12.99
N CYS A 208 2.86 5.96 12.59
CA CYS A 208 2.17 5.03 11.71
C CYS A 208 1.13 4.20 12.49
N GLY A 209 -0.04 4.76 12.70
CA GLY A 209 -1.06 4.19 13.59
C GLY A 209 -1.63 2.84 13.11
N ALA A 210 -1.75 2.61 11.80
CA ALA A 210 -2.26 1.34 11.28
C ALA A 210 -1.23 0.23 11.46
N LEU A 211 0.03 0.50 11.13
CA LEU A 211 1.14 -0.42 11.34
C LEU A 211 1.33 -0.77 12.83
N LYS A 212 1.29 0.23 13.72
CA LYS A 212 1.37 0.01 15.17
C LYS A 212 0.27 -0.93 15.68
N LYS A 213 -0.97 -0.73 15.22
CA LYS A 213 -2.12 -1.61 15.57
C LYS A 213 -1.90 -3.04 15.06
N ALA A 214 -1.38 -3.21 13.86
CA ALA A 214 -1.07 -4.53 13.31
C ALA A 214 0.01 -5.26 14.12
N CYS A 215 1.09 -4.55 14.50
CA CYS A 215 2.13 -5.09 15.39
C CYS A 215 1.57 -5.52 16.74
N PHE A 216 0.72 -4.70 17.37
CA PHE A 216 0.09 -5.06 18.65
C PHE A 216 -0.79 -6.30 18.53
N LYS A 217 -1.62 -6.39 17.49
CA LYS A 217 -2.45 -7.56 17.24
C LYS A 217 -1.60 -8.82 17.09
N PHE A 218 -0.46 -8.73 16.41
CA PHE A 218 0.47 -9.85 16.26
C PHE A 218 1.10 -10.26 17.60
N LEU A 219 1.55 -9.28 18.41
CA LEU A 219 2.17 -9.54 19.72
C LEU A 219 1.20 -10.15 20.72
N MET A 220 -0.06 -9.72 20.72
CA MET A 220 -1.12 -10.25 21.58
C MET A 220 -1.57 -11.66 21.21
N SER A 221 -1.17 -12.17 20.03
CA SER A 221 -1.48 -13.54 19.64
C SER A 221 -0.69 -14.55 20.51
N PRO A 222 -1.30 -15.68 20.92
CA PRO A 222 -0.68 -16.61 21.86
C PRO A 222 0.72 -17.08 21.42
N GLY A 223 1.70 -16.99 22.32
CA GLY A 223 3.06 -17.48 22.10
C GLY A 223 3.98 -16.57 21.28
N ASN A 224 3.49 -15.47 20.70
CA ASN A 224 4.33 -14.53 19.96
C ASN A 224 5.13 -13.62 20.90
N LEU A 225 4.47 -13.01 21.89
CA LEU A 225 5.10 -12.05 22.80
C LEU A 225 6.35 -12.63 23.49
N LYS A 226 6.25 -13.86 24.04
CA LYS A 226 7.36 -14.49 24.73
C LYS A 226 8.60 -14.66 23.85
N VAL A 227 8.40 -15.10 22.60
CA VAL A 227 9.51 -15.27 21.64
C VAL A 227 10.13 -13.93 21.25
N VAL A 228 9.31 -12.89 21.08
CA VAL A 228 9.80 -11.56 20.73
C VAL A 228 10.59 -10.94 21.88
N MET A 229 10.16 -11.12 23.13
CA MET A 229 10.89 -10.63 24.32
C MET A 229 12.29 -11.22 24.46
N GLU A 230 12.54 -12.39 23.88
CA GLU A 230 13.85 -13.05 23.87
C GLU A 230 14.72 -12.60 22.67
N SER A 231 14.22 -11.72 21.80
CA SER A 231 14.93 -11.23 20.60
C SER A 231 15.65 -9.90 20.82
N ASP A 232 16.76 -9.69 20.12
CA ASP A 232 17.54 -8.44 20.16
C ASP A 232 16.69 -7.22 19.74
N GLY A 233 15.71 -7.42 18.85
CA GLY A 233 14.81 -6.37 18.40
C GLY A 233 13.95 -5.80 19.53
N TYR A 234 13.64 -6.60 20.56
CA TYR A 234 12.86 -6.14 21.71
C TYR A 234 13.68 -5.23 22.64
N GLU A 235 14.97 -5.51 22.83
CA GLU A 235 15.84 -4.61 23.59
C GLU A 235 16.00 -3.26 22.88
N HIS A 236 16.09 -3.26 21.54
CA HIS A 236 16.07 -2.01 20.78
C HIS A 236 14.76 -1.24 20.99
N LEU A 237 13.60 -1.91 20.87
CA LEU A 237 12.28 -1.30 21.11
C LEU A 237 12.19 -0.69 22.52
N ARG A 238 12.71 -1.39 23.53
CA ARG A 238 12.75 -0.92 24.91
C ARG A 238 13.57 0.35 25.10
N SER A 239 14.70 0.45 24.40
CA SER A 239 15.57 1.62 24.46
C SER A 239 15.03 2.83 23.68
N SER A 240 14.47 2.59 22.50
CA SER A 240 14.01 3.65 21.59
C SER A 240 12.62 4.18 21.93
N CYS A 241 11.70 3.32 22.36
CA CYS A 241 10.29 3.65 22.54
C CYS A 241 9.68 3.02 23.82
N PRO A 242 10.11 3.42 25.02
CA PRO A 242 9.62 2.81 26.27
C PRO A 242 8.10 3.02 26.47
N SER A 243 7.54 4.14 26.02
CA SER A 243 6.09 4.44 26.10
C SER A 243 5.21 3.41 25.39
N VAL A 244 5.72 2.80 24.31
CA VAL A 244 4.99 1.77 23.56
C VAL A 244 4.87 0.50 24.35
N LEU A 245 5.88 0.17 25.17
CA LEU A 245 5.83 -0.98 26.05
C LEU A 245 4.82 -0.77 27.17
N ASP A 246 4.75 0.44 27.74
CA ASP A 246 3.73 0.78 28.74
C ASP A 246 2.32 0.61 28.16
N GLU A 247 2.09 1.06 26.91
CA GLU A 247 0.83 0.88 26.21
C GLU A 247 0.53 -0.61 25.93
N LEU A 248 1.55 -1.39 25.55
CA LEU A 248 1.42 -2.83 25.32
C LEU A 248 1.04 -3.55 26.62
N VAL A 249 1.71 -3.24 27.73
CA VAL A 249 1.41 -3.79 29.06
C VAL A 249 0.00 -3.41 29.49
N ALA A 250 -0.42 -2.15 29.30
CA ALA A 250 -1.78 -1.71 29.62
C ALA A 250 -2.86 -2.47 28.85
N LYS A 251 -2.59 -2.91 27.61
CA LYS A 251 -3.53 -3.73 26.82
C LYS A 251 -3.50 -5.22 27.16
N LEU A 252 -2.45 -5.69 27.84
CA LEU A 252 -2.34 -7.07 28.34
C LEU A 252 -2.89 -7.21 29.76
N ALA A 253 -3.00 -6.10 30.50
CA ALA A 253 -3.63 -6.08 31.81
C ALA A 253 -5.13 -6.42 31.68
N PRO A 254 -5.66 -7.33 32.53
CA PRO A 254 -7.05 -7.77 32.51
C PRO A 254 -8.05 -6.70 32.95
#